data_AF-R4K599-F1
#
_entry.id   AF-R4K599-F1
#
_cell.length_a   1.000
_cell.length_b   1.000
_cell.length_c   1.000
_cell.angle_alpha   90.00
_cell.angle_beta   90.00
_cell.angle_gamma   90.00
#
_symmetry.space_group_name_H-M   'P 1'
#
loop_
_entity.id
_entity.type
_entity.pdbx_description
1 polymer ?
#
loop_
_entity_poly.entity_id
_entity_poly.type
_entity_poly.pdbx_seq_one_letter_code
_entity_poly.pdbx_strand_id
1 'polypeptide(L)'
;MVLSKEELGKLVKESRKIKSDKIMKRYTQVMLADDIDKSQGYIGDIESGRTYPTFRVLSKIAEACEVPFSFFGSTEADALKRIIMSAYPDMSNEKVQKFLNYVLSELSDNENSPFIDIDQDLTLDILKTMYTEFKDKEKFNEYLLHKKDYPQTHVAEDTNDYIPVSRSEILDAKSAMNLILSQPGLMLNGELLSDQSKIALANAIKLGLQYAEQMQKKEKNNK
;
A
#
# COMPACT_ATOMS: atom_id res chain seq x y z
N MET A 1 -2.69 -5.64 -10.20
CA MET A 1 -2.25 -6.20 -11.50
C MET A 1 -1.53 -5.07 -12.21
N VAL A 2 -0.30 -5.27 -12.70
CA VAL A 2 0.47 -4.18 -13.33
C VAL A 2 -0.12 -3.88 -14.71
N LEU A 3 -0.48 -2.64 -14.98
CA LEU A 3 -0.99 -2.21 -16.29
C LEU A 3 0.07 -2.41 -17.37
N SER A 4 -0.34 -2.96 -18.51
CA SER A 4 0.50 -3.07 -19.70
C SER A 4 0.91 -1.67 -20.21
N LYS A 5 1.95 -1.61 -21.04
CA LYS A 5 2.34 -0.35 -21.71
C LYS A 5 1.21 0.19 -22.58
N GLU A 6 0.48 -0.68 -23.28
CA GLU A 6 -0.66 -0.24 -24.10
C GLU A 6 -1.83 0.26 -23.24
N GLU A 7 -2.11 -0.40 -22.12
CA GLU A 7 -3.17 0.02 -21.20
C GLU A 7 -2.86 1.38 -20.57
N LEU A 8 -1.62 1.58 -20.12
CA LEU A 8 -1.18 2.88 -19.60
C LEU A 8 -1.23 3.97 -20.69
N GLY A 9 -0.79 3.65 -21.91
CA GLY A 9 -0.86 4.59 -23.04
C GLY A 9 -2.29 5.04 -23.34
N LYS A 10 -3.26 4.11 -23.28
CA LYS A 10 -4.70 4.43 -23.40
C LYS A 10 -5.16 5.35 -22.28
N LEU A 11 -4.74 5.11 -21.03
CA LEU A 11 -5.09 5.97 -19.90
C LEU A 11 -4.50 7.38 -20.08
N VAL A 12 -3.24 7.52 -20.51
CA VAL A 12 -2.65 8.84 -20.80
C VAL A 12 -3.50 9.58 -21.83
N LYS A 13 -3.91 8.90 -22.90
CA LYS A 13 -4.77 9.49 -23.92
C LYS A 13 -6.15 9.91 -23.38
N GLU A 14 -6.77 9.09 -22.55
CA GLU A 14 -8.06 9.41 -21.90
C GLU A 14 -7.91 10.58 -20.91
N SER A 15 -6.82 10.66 -20.15
CA SER A 15 -6.58 11.81 -19.24
C SER A 15 -6.53 13.13 -19.99
N ARG A 16 -5.91 13.16 -21.18
CA ARG A 16 -5.90 14.36 -22.04
C ARG A 16 -7.28 14.68 -22.62
N LYS A 17 -8.12 13.67 -22.84
CA LYS A 17 -9.51 13.86 -23.27
C LYS A 17 -10.34 14.50 -22.16
N ILE A 18 -10.21 14.01 -20.92
CA ILE A 18 -10.82 14.63 -19.73
C ILE A 18 -10.41 16.11 -19.64
N LYS A 19 -9.12 16.41 -19.77
CA LYS A 19 -8.63 17.80 -19.81
C LYS A 19 -9.23 18.58 -20.97
N SER A 20 -9.33 17.99 -22.16
CA SER A 20 -9.93 18.64 -23.35
C SER A 20 -11.37 19.06 -23.11
N ASP A 21 -12.16 18.18 -22.50
CA ASP A 21 -13.56 18.43 -22.18
C ASP A 21 -13.67 19.54 -21.13
N LYS A 22 -12.78 19.53 -20.11
CA LYS A 22 -12.72 20.56 -19.06
C LYS A 22 -12.40 21.95 -19.59
N ILE A 23 -11.44 22.06 -20.51
CA ILE A 23 -11.02 23.36 -21.08
C ILE A 23 -11.86 23.77 -22.30
N MET A 24 -12.85 22.96 -22.70
CA MET A 24 -13.67 23.14 -23.91
C MET A 24 -12.84 23.38 -25.19
N LYS A 25 -11.65 22.79 -25.26
CA LYS A 25 -10.72 22.90 -26.38
C LYS A 25 -9.93 21.60 -26.49
N ARG A 26 -9.58 21.20 -27.71
CA ARG A 26 -8.69 20.06 -27.92
C ARG A 26 -7.35 20.32 -27.22
N TYR A 27 -7.13 19.62 -26.12
CA TYR A 27 -5.82 19.49 -25.51
C TYR A 27 -5.03 18.52 -26.40
N THR A 28 -3.89 18.94 -26.96
CA THR A 28 -3.11 18.14 -27.95
C THR A 28 -1.89 17.50 -27.30
N GLN A 29 -1.26 16.53 -27.99
CA GLN A 29 -0.01 15.93 -27.49
C GLN A 29 1.09 16.98 -27.37
N VAL A 30 1.10 17.99 -28.26
CA VAL A 30 1.99 19.15 -28.20
C VAL A 30 1.73 19.92 -26.90
N MET A 31 0.47 20.25 -26.60
CA MET A 31 0.13 20.98 -25.37
C MET A 31 0.52 20.23 -24.10
N LEU A 32 0.29 18.91 -24.03
CA LEU A 32 0.76 18.13 -22.88
C LEU A 32 2.29 18.11 -22.81
N ALA A 33 2.96 17.98 -23.94
CA ALA A 33 4.42 17.98 -23.99
C ALA A 33 5.00 19.30 -23.49
N ASP A 34 4.41 20.43 -23.90
CA ASP A 34 4.76 21.77 -23.43
C ASP A 34 4.53 21.90 -21.92
N ASP A 35 3.39 21.43 -21.41
CA ASP A 35 3.02 21.52 -19.98
C ASP A 35 3.95 20.71 -19.06
N ILE A 36 4.54 19.60 -19.54
CA ILE A 36 5.41 18.73 -18.72
C ILE A 36 6.90 18.83 -19.06
N ASP A 37 7.28 19.75 -19.95
CA ASP A 37 8.64 19.95 -20.46
C ASP A 37 9.23 18.68 -21.13
N LYS A 38 8.52 18.21 -22.18
CA LYS A 38 8.89 17.05 -23.00
C LYS A 38 8.62 17.31 -24.49
N SER A 39 9.06 16.38 -25.34
CA SER A 39 8.77 16.43 -26.77
C SER A 39 7.42 15.79 -27.10
N GLN A 40 6.73 16.29 -28.13
CA GLN A 40 5.48 15.70 -28.61
C GLN A 40 5.64 14.24 -29.05
N GLY A 41 6.78 13.90 -29.67
CA GLY A 41 7.10 12.51 -30.03
C GLY A 41 7.14 11.58 -28.83
N TYR A 42 7.72 12.04 -27.71
CA TYR A 42 7.78 11.28 -26.46
C TYR A 42 6.37 11.00 -25.88
N ILE A 43 5.46 11.98 -25.92
CA ILE A 43 4.05 11.77 -25.56
C ILE A 43 3.39 10.74 -26.49
N GLY A 44 3.67 10.81 -27.80
CA GLY A 44 3.18 9.83 -28.77
C GLY A 44 3.69 8.41 -28.53
N ASP A 45 4.96 8.26 -28.11
CA ASP A 45 5.55 6.98 -27.75
C ASP A 45 4.91 6.38 -26.49
N ILE A 46 4.53 7.24 -25.52
CA ILE A 46 3.79 6.81 -24.33
C ILE A 46 2.37 6.36 -24.71
N GLU A 47 1.61 7.21 -25.40
CA GLU A 47 0.21 6.91 -25.76
C GLU A 47 0.05 5.67 -26.65
N SER A 48 1.08 5.36 -27.46
CA SER A 48 1.10 4.17 -28.31
C SER A 48 1.60 2.90 -27.61
N GLY A 49 2.07 3.01 -26.36
CA GLY A 49 2.62 1.88 -25.60
C GLY A 49 4.05 1.48 -26.00
N ARG A 50 4.75 2.24 -26.85
CA ARG A 50 6.16 2.00 -27.18
C ARG A 50 7.07 2.26 -25.98
N THR A 51 6.75 3.29 -25.20
CA THR A 51 7.55 3.72 -24.05
C THR A 51 6.70 3.73 -22.78
N TYR A 52 7.25 3.20 -21.68
CA TYR A 52 6.67 3.34 -20.36
C TYR A 52 7.28 4.59 -19.69
N PRO A 53 6.49 5.60 -19.29
CA PRO A 53 7.01 6.81 -18.66
C PRO A 53 7.57 6.52 -17.27
N THR A 54 8.52 7.35 -16.82
CA THR A 54 8.95 7.31 -15.41
C THR A 54 7.84 7.80 -14.50
N PHE A 55 7.91 7.47 -13.21
CA PHE A 55 6.94 7.95 -12.21
C PHE A 55 6.82 9.49 -12.22
N ARG A 56 7.94 10.21 -12.30
CA ARG A 56 7.96 11.68 -12.38
C ARG A 56 7.23 12.20 -13.62
N VAL A 57 7.44 11.57 -14.78
CA VAL A 57 6.72 11.93 -16.01
C VAL A 57 5.23 11.66 -15.85
N LEU A 58 4.86 10.50 -15.32
CA LEU A 58 3.46 10.13 -15.13
C LEU A 58 2.74 11.02 -14.10
N SER A 59 3.44 11.45 -13.05
CA SER A 59 2.91 12.38 -12.04
C SER A 59 2.64 13.75 -12.65
N LYS A 60 3.60 14.28 -13.42
CA LYS A 60 3.39 15.51 -14.19
C LYS A 60 2.23 15.41 -15.18
N ILE A 61 2.06 14.25 -15.82
CA ILE A 61 0.90 14.01 -16.71
C ILE A 61 -0.41 14.05 -15.90
N ALA A 62 -0.46 13.43 -14.71
CA ALA A 62 -1.63 13.45 -13.85
C ALA A 62 -2.01 14.89 -13.45
N GLU A 63 -1.02 15.66 -13.00
CA GLU A 63 -1.16 17.08 -12.64
C GLU A 63 -1.63 17.92 -13.84
N ALA A 64 -0.95 17.83 -14.99
CA ALA A 64 -1.28 18.60 -16.19
C ALA A 64 -2.69 18.28 -16.71
N CYS A 65 -3.08 17.00 -16.69
CA CYS A 65 -4.40 16.54 -17.09
C CYS A 65 -5.48 16.74 -16.01
N GLU A 66 -5.10 17.19 -14.81
CA GLU A 66 -5.98 17.38 -13.65
C GLU A 66 -6.78 16.12 -13.28
N VAL A 67 -6.10 14.97 -13.31
CA VAL A 67 -6.63 13.68 -12.84
C VAL A 67 -5.83 13.20 -11.63
N PRO A 68 -6.45 12.48 -10.68
CA PRO A 68 -5.70 11.89 -9.59
C PRO A 68 -4.70 10.85 -10.13
N PHE A 69 -3.52 10.71 -9.50
CA PHE A 69 -2.50 9.75 -9.95
C PHE A 69 -3.02 8.31 -10.01
N SER A 70 -3.95 7.95 -9.10
CA SER A 70 -4.66 6.67 -9.08
C SER A 70 -5.42 6.34 -10.37
N PHE A 71 -5.73 7.35 -11.20
CA PHE A 71 -6.31 7.18 -12.54
C PHE A 71 -5.46 6.28 -13.44
N PHE A 72 -4.14 6.31 -13.28
CA PHE A 72 -3.22 5.49 -14.08
C PHE A 72 -3.04 4.08 -13.55
N GLY A 73 -3.82 3.65 -12.56
CA GLY A 73 -3.76 2.33 -11.92
C GLY A 73 -2.37 1.94 -11.37
N SER A 74 -1.41 2.85 -11.41
CA SER A 74 -0.17 2.79 -10.68
C SER A 74 -0.38 3.49 -9.36
N THR A 75 -0.40 2.70 -8.29
CA THR A 75 -0.26 3.24 -6.95
C THR A 75 1.20 3.61 -6.69
N GLU A 76 1.44 4.40 -5.65
CA GLU A 76 2.79 4.61 -5.12
C GLU A 76 3.50 3.27 -4.83
N ALA A 77 2.74 2.27 -4.38
CA ALA A 77 3.21 0.91 -4.19
C ALA A 77 3.74 0.28 -5.50
N ASP A 78 3.10 0.53 -6.64
CA ASP A 78 3.56 0.01 -7.92
C ASP A 78 4.86 0.70 -8.39
N ALA A 79 5.08 1.97 -8.02
CA ALA A 79 6.32 2.68 -8.30
C ALA A 79 7.48 2.15 -7.44
N LEU A 80 7.26 2.03 -6.13
CA LEU A 80 8.22 1.45 -5.18
C LEU A 80 8.57 0.01 -5.55
N LYS A 81 7.57 -0.78 -5.95
CA LYS A 81 7.78 -2.16 -6.40
C LYS A 81 8.77 -2.23 -7.57
N ARG A 82 8.68 -1.33 -8.55
CA ARG A 82 9.62 -1.28 -9.68
C ARG A 82 11.04 -0.94 -9.22
N ILE A 83 11.18 0.01 -8.30
CA ILE A 83 12.48 0.41 -7.77
C ILE A 83 13.11 -0.76 -7.00
N ILE A 84 12.35 -1.45 -6.16
CA ILE A 84 12.79 -2.63 -5.42
C ILE A 84 13.24 -3.74 -6.40
N MET A 85 12.43 -4.05 -7.41
CA MET A 85 12.77 -5.08 -8.40
C MET A 85 14.01 -4.73 -9.23
N SER A 86 14.23 -3.44 -9.51
CA SER A 86 15.42 -2.97 -10.22
C SER A 86 16.67 -2.99 -9.34
N ALA A 87 16.55 -2.64 -8.05
CA ALA A 87 17.66 -2.63 -7.10
C ALA A 87 18.05 -4.05 -6.65
N TYR A 88 17.10 -4.98 -6.66
CA TYR A 88 17.27 -6.37 -6.21
C TYR A 88 16.71 -7.36 -7.24
N PRO A 89 17.37 -7.52 -8.40
CA PRO A 89 16.86 -8.35 -9.50
C PRO A 89 16.71 -9.83 -9.14
N ASP A 90 17.49 -10.33 -8.19
CA ASP A 90 17.45 -11.72 -7.73
C ASP A 90 16.39 -11.98 -6.64
N MET A 91 15.67 -10.94 -6.19
CA MET A 91 14.65 -11.08 -5.15
C MET A 91 13.39 -11.76 -5.70
N SER A 92 12.91 -12.81 -5.03
CA SER A 92 11.67 -13.48 -5.42
C SER A 92 10.47 -12.54 -5.30
N ASN A 93 9.46 -12.71 -6.16
CA ASN A 93 8.25 -11.89 -6.14
C ASN A 93 7.56 -11.86 -4.77
N GLU A 94 7.58 -12.97 -4.02
CA GLU A 94 7.03 -13.03 -2.67
C GLU A 94 7.80 -12.14 -1.70
N LYS A 95 9.15 -12.17 -1.74
CA LYS A 95 9.99 -11.32 -0.91
C LYS A 95 9.88 -9.85 -1.29
N VAL A 96 9.77 -9.54 -2.59
CA VAL A 96 9.49 -8.18 -3.09
C VAL A 96 8.21 -7.63 -2.48
N GLN A 97 7.14 -8.43 -2.43
CA GLN A 97 5.86 -7.98 -1.87
C GLN A 97 5.90 -7.81 -0.36
N LYS A 98 6.57 -8.72 0.37
CA LYS A 98 6.78 -8.55 1.82
C LYS A 98 7.58 -7.29 2.13
N PHE A 99 8.65 -7.05 1.36
CA PHE A 99 9.48 -5.87 1.53
C PHE A 99 8.74 -4.58 1.15
N LEU A 100 7.95 -4.60 0.08
CA LEU A 100 7.10 -3.47 -0.31
C LEU A 100 6.10 -3.11 0.79
N ASN A 101 5.42 -4.09 1.38
CA ASN A 101 4.47 -3.86 2.47
C ASN A 101 5.17 -3.31 3.72
N TYR A 102 6.37 -3.80 4.03
CA TYR A 102 7.21 -3.26 5.11
C TYR A 102 7.53 -1.78 4.87
N VAL A 103 8.06 -1.46 3.69
CA VAL A 103 8.39 -0.09 3.30
C VAL A 103 7.15 0.81 3.41
N LEU A 104 6.00 0.40 2.87
CA LEU A 104 4.77 1.19 2.94
C LEU A 104 4.24 1.38 4.37
N SER A 105 4.36 0.38 5.25
CA SER A 105 3.93 0.51 6.65
C SER A 105 4.81 1.45 7.47
N GLU A 106 6.11 1.50 7.19
CA GLU A 106 7.04 2.42 7.87
C GLU A 106 6.86 3.87 7.35
N LEU A 107 6.21 4.04 6.19
CA LEU A 107 5.97 5.35 5.57
C LEU A 107 4.58 5.92 5.87
N SER A 108 3.60 5.10 6.21
CA SER A 108 2.22 5.55 6.47
C SER A 108 2.06 6.42 7.72
N ASP A 109 3.08 6.47 8.59
CA ASP A 109 3.08 7.27 9.81
C ASP A 109 3.60 8.72 9.61
N ASN A 110 4.05 9.07 8.39
CA ASN A 110 4.47 10.42 8.05
C ASN A 110 3.47 11.06 7.06
N GLU A 111 2.82 12.16 7.45
CA GLU A 111 1.87 12.92 6.60
C GLU A 111 2.51 13.48 5.30
N ASN A 112 3.83 13.38 5.15
CA ASN A 112 4.55 13.63 3.91
C ASN A 112 5.16 12.33 3.41
N SER A 113 4.60 11.74 2.34
CA SER A 113 5.28 10.64 1.63
C SER A 113 6.65 11.13 1.13
N PRO A 114 7.77 10.57 1.62
CA PRO A 114 9.10 11.07 1.32
C PRO A 114 9.58 10.69 -0.09
N PHE A 115 8.91 9.76 -0.79
CA PHE A 115 9.39 9.30 -2.10
C PHE A 115 8.97 10.20 -3.28
N ILE A 116 8.28 11.29 -3.01
CA ILE A 116 7.78 12.21 -4.05
C ILE A 116 8.83 13.26 -4.46
N ASP A 117 9.92 13.46 -3.67
CA ASP A 117 10.86 14.58 -3.91
C ASP A 117 12.36 14.24 -3.74
N ILE A 118 12.75 12.97 -3.61
CA ILE A 118 14.11 12.58 -3.25
C ILE A 118 14.91 12.08 -4.47
N ASP A 119 16.15 12.56 -4.58
CA ASP A 119 17.19 12.08 -5.51
C ASP A 119 17.20 10.54 -5.62
N GLN A 120 17.39 10.00 -6.84
CA GLN A 120 17.42 8.56 -7.08
C GLN A 120 18.48 7.84 -6.23
N ASP A 121 19.61 8.50 -5.97
CA ASP A 121 20.70 7.91 -5.18
C ASP A 121 20.33 7.83 -3.70
N LEU A 122 19.71 8.90 -3.16
CA LEU A 122 19.24 8.93 -1.77
C LEU A 122 18.07 7.97 -1.54
N THR A 123 17.19 7.82 -2.53
CA THR A 123 16.12 6.80 -2.54
C THR A 123 16.69 5.37 -2.47
N LEU A 124 17.78 5.10 -3.20
CA LEU A 124 18.43 3.79 -3.17
C LEU A 124 19.06 3.50 -1.80
N ASP A 125 19.69 4.48 -1.17
CA ASP A 125 20.35 4.29 0.13
C ASP A 125 19.34 4.09 1.27
N ILE A 126 18.20 4.79 1.23
CA ILE A 126 17.08 4.53 2.14
C ILE A 126 16.57 3.10 1.95
N LEU A 127 16.35 2.66 0.70
CA LEU A 127 15.91 1.29 0.42
C LEU A 127 16.92 0.23 0.86
N LYS A 128 18.23 0.47 0.69
CA LYS A 128 19.28 -0.43 1.20
C LYS A 128 19.26 -0.55 2.72
N THR A 129 19.04 0.57 3.41
CA THR A 129 18.94 0.60 4.87
C THR A 129 17.72 -0.19 5.33
N MET A 130 16.54 0.13 4.77
CA MET A 130 15.30 -0.59 5.05
C MET A 130 15.39 -2.08 4.68
N TYR A 131 16.10 -2.44 3.62
CA TYR A 131 16.26 -3.85 3.22
C TYR A 131 17.17 -4.63 4.18
N THR A 132 18.17 -3.96 4.78
CA THR A 132 19.02 -4.55 5.82
C THR A 132 18.20 -4.85 7.07
N GLU A 133 17.41 -3.88 7.53
CA GLU A 133 16.48 -4.06 8.64
C GLU A 133 15.42 -5.13 8.36
N PHE A 134 14.88 -5.15 7.14
CA PHE A 134 13.93 -6.16 6.70
C PHE A 134 14.53 -7.57 6.74
N LYS A 135 15.78 -7.75 6.29
CA LYS A 135 16.51 -9.03 6.37
C LYS A 135 16.74 -9.48 7.81
N ASP A 136 17.08 -8.56 8.71
CA ASP A 136 17.28 -8.89 10.12
C ASP A 136 15.95 -9.24 10.81
N LYS A 137 14.86 -8.51 10.50
CA LYS A 137 13.50 -8.86 10.92
C LYS A 137 13.03 -10.20 10.33
N GLU A 138 13.38 -10.51 9.07
CA GLU A 138 13.06 -11.79 8.43
C GLU A 138 13.83 -12.96 9.09
N LYS A 139 15.13 -12.82 9.33
CA LYS A 139 15.95 -13.80 10.08
C LYS A 139 15.45 -14.01 11.51
N PHE A 140 15.04 -12.94 12.19
CA PHE A 140 14.48 -13.02 13.52
C PHE A 140 13.13 -13.75 13.54
N ASN A 141 12.26 -13.49 12.55
CA ASN A 141 10.99 -14.21 12.40
C ASN A 141 11.18 -15.69 12.03
N GLU A 142 12.16 -16.01 11.17
CA GLU A 142 12.55 -17.38 10.83
C GLU A 142 13.11 -18.12 12.06
N TYR A 143 13.95 -17.45 12.85
CA TYR A 143 14.45 -17.95 14.14
C TYR A 143 13.32 -18.23 15.17
N LEU A 144 12.29 -17.38 15.21
CA LEU A 144 11.12 -17.59 16.09
C LEU A 144 10.20 -18.74 15.62
N LEU A 145 10.06 -18.94 14.30
CA LEU A 145 9.29 -20.04 13.72
C LEU A 145 9.94 -21.41 13.98
N HIS A 146 11.28 -21.48 14.04
CA HIS A 146 12.03 -22.70 14.28
C HIS A 146 12.21 -23.07 15.77
N LYS A 147 11.72 -22.26 16.71
CA LYS A 147 11.92 -22.44 18.17
C LYS A 147 10.87 -23.31 18.88
N LYS A 148 10.14 -24.19 18.18
CA LYS A 148 9.12 -25.07 18.81
C LYS A 148 9.66 -26.36 19.44
N ASP A 149 10.93 -26.71 19.26
CA ASP A 149 11.47 -28.01 19.71
C ASP A 149 12.80 -27.89 20.50
N TYR A 150 12.77 -27.40 21.74
CA TYR A 150 13.59 -27.95 22.84
C TYR A 150 13.15 -27.40 24.22
N PRO A 151 13.30 -28.16 25.33
CA PRO A 151 12.73 -27.87 26.63
C PRO A 151 13.51 -26.79 27.39
N GLN A 152 12.80 -26.11 28.29
CA GLN A 152 13.36 -25.12 29.20
C GLN A 152 14.42 -25.70 30.13
N THR A 153 15.54 -24.99 30.30
CA THR A 153 16.25 -24.90 31.59
C THR A 153 16.86 -23.51 31.78
N HIS A 154 16.66 -23.01 33.00
CA HIS A 154 17.17 -21.80 33.67
C HIS A 154 18.68 -21.55 33.43
N VAL A 155 19.25 -20.34 33.56
CA VAL A 155 19.45 -19.54 34.79
C VAL A 155 19.70 -18.06 34.44
N ALA A 156 19.32 -17.20 35.40
CA ALA A 156 19.22 -15.74 35.50
C ALA A 156 20.42 -14.87 35.05
N GLU A 157 20.11 -13.61 34.70
CA GLU A 157 20.57 -12.43 35.45
C GLU A 157 19.77 -11.16 35.05
N ASP A 158 19.40 -10.38 36.08
CA ASP A 158 18.72 -9.08 36.04
C ASP A 158 19.54 -7.99 35.34
N THR A 159 18.94 -7.23 34.42
CA THR A 159 18.58 -5.80 34.59
C THR A 159 18.07 -5.19 33.28
N ASN A 160 16.87 -4.58 33.38
CA ASN A 160 16.16 -3.64 32.48
C ASN A 160 17.08 -2.73 31.63
N ASP A 161 16.81 -2.35 30.38
CA ASP A 161 15.54 -1.89 29.79
C ASP A 161 15.50 -2.12 28.26
N TYR A 162 14.47 -2.81 27.76
CA TYR A 162 13.94 -2.54 26.41
C TYR A 162 12.45 -2.89 26.37
N ILE A 163 11.63 -1.89 26.04
CA ILE A 163 10.17 -1.98 26.05
C ILE A 163 9.71 -2.81 24.85
N PRO A 164 8.91 -3.88 25.04
CA PRO A 164 8.35 -4.65 23.95
C PRO A 164 7.23 -3.85 23.29
N VAL A 165 7.28 -3.66 21.97
CA VAL A 165 6.07 -3.32 21.20
C VAL A 165 5.22 -4.59 21.13
N SER A 166 4.42 -4.72 22.18
CA SER A 166 3.37 -5.70 22.38
C SER A 166 2.54 -5.87 21.11
N ARG A 167 2.50 -7.09 20.55
CA ARG A 167 1.27 -7.52 19.88
C ARG A 167 0.23 -7.53 20.99
N SER A 168 -0.59 -6.49 21.06
CA SER A 168 -1.71 -6.48 21.99
C SER A 168 -2.51 -7.76 21.73
N GLU A 169 -2.47 -8.69 22.68
CA GLU A 169 -3.39 -9.82 22.68
C GLU A 169 -4.79 -9.22 22.58
N ILE A 170 -5.49 -9.49 21.49
CA ILE A 170 -6.84 -9.00 21.33
C ILE A 170 -7.72 -9.85 22.24
N LEU A 171 -7.81 -9.47 23.50
CA LEU A 171 -8.57 -10.15 24.55
C LEU A 171 -10.06 -9.80 24.52
N ASP A 172 -10.42 -8.75 23.78
CA ASP A 172 -11.77 -8.22 23.70
C ASP A 172 -12.35 -8.36 22.29
N ALA A 173 -13.50 -9.04 22.20
CA ALA A 173 -14.17 -9.30 20.93
C ALA A 173 -14.60 -8.02 20.21
N LYS A 174 -14.95 -6.95 20.94
CA LYS A 174 -15.37 -5.68 20.35
C LYS A 174 -14.20 -4.97 19.68
N SER A 175 -13.04 -4.98 20.32
CA SER A 175 -11.78 -4.47 19.79
C SER A 175 -11.36 -5.25 18.53
N ALA A 176 -11.49 -6.59 18.54
CA ALA A 176 -11.22 -7.43 17.37
C ALA A 176 -12.09 -7.05 16.16
N MET A 177 -13.39 -6.86 16.38
CA MET A 177 -14.31 -6.54 15.29
C MET A 177 -14.12 -5.13 14.73
N ASN A 178 -13.80 -4.16 15.57
CA ASN A 178 -13.49 -2.81 15.10
C ASN A 178 -12.25 -2.81 14.20
N LEU A 179 -11.21 -3.58 14.58
CA LEU A 179 -10.00 -3.74 13.78
C LEU A 179 -10.28 -4.38 12.42
N ILE A 180 -11.16 -5.40 12.37
CA ILE A 180 -11.57 -6.06 11.11
C ILE A 180 -12.31 -5.07 10.20
N LEU A 181 -13.24 -4.29 10.75
CA LEU A 181 -14.05 -3.35 9.98
C LEU A 181 -13.26 -2.13 9.46
N SER A 182 -12.16 -1.77 10.13
CA SER A 182 -11.26 -0.70 9.67
C SER A 182 -10.32 -1.11 8.54
N GLN A 183 -10.25 -2.40 8.18
CA GLN A 183 -9.31 -2.85 7.15
C GLN A 183 -9.72 -2.37 5.76
N PRO A 184 -8.80 -1.73 5.01
CA PRO A 184 -9.02 -1.48 3.60
C PRO A 184 -9.04 -2.81 2.84
N GLY A 185 -9.90 -2.92 1.83
CA GLY A 185 -9.96 -4.10 0.97
C GLY A 185 -10.63 -5.33 1.59
N LEU A 186 -11.51 -5.15 2.59
CA LEU A 186 -12.28 -6.26 3.17
C LEU A 186 -13.06 -7.01 2.09
N MET A 187 -12.91 -8.35 2.04
CA MET A 187 -13.52 -9.20 1.03
C MET A 187 -14.53 -10.17 1.67
N LEU A 188 -15.56 -10.53 0.91
CA LEU A 188 -16.50 -11.60 1.23
C LEU A 188 -16.55 -12.57 0.06
N ASN A 189 -16.26 -13.85 0.30
CA ASN A 189 -16.17 -14.89 -0.74
C ASN A 189 -15.19 -14.55 -1.90
N GLY A 190 -14.12 -13.82 -1.59
CA GLY A 190 -13.13 -13.40 -2.59
C GLY A 190 -13.55 -12.20 -3.44
N GLU A 191 -14.71 -11.58 -3.16
CA GLU A 191 -15.13 -10.33 -3.78
C GLU A 191 -14.96 -9.16 -2.80
N LEU A 192 -14.51 -8.01 -3.29
CA LEU A 192 -14.40 -6.79 -2.47
C LEU A 192 -15.78 -6.36 -1.99
N LEU A 193 -15.91 -6.10 -0.69
CA LEU A 193 -17.13 -5.55 -0.14
C LEU A 193 -17.35 -4.12 -0.68
N SER A 194 -18.54 -3.87 -1.20
CA SER A 194 -19.00 -2.50 -1.49
C SER A 194 -19.14 -1.71 -0.18
N ASP A 195 -19.12 -0.38 -0.26
CA ASP A 195 -19.25 0.45 0.94
C ASP A 195 -20.59 0.24 1.65
N GLN A 196 -21.67 -0.02 0.90
CA GLN A 196 -22.97 -0.40 1.47
C GLN A 196 -22.90 -1.75 2.21
N SER A 197 -22.22 -2.75 1.63
CA SER A 197 -22.04 -4.05 2.29
C SER A 197 -21.15 -3.97 3.53
N LYS A 198 -20.13 -3.09 3.54
CA LYS A 198 -19.32 -2.80 4.74
C LYS A 198 -20.17 -2.18 5.85
N ILE A 199 -21.00 -1.20 5.51
CA ILE A 199 -21.92 -0.56 6.47
C ILE A 199 -22.92 -1.58 7.02
N ALA A 200 -23.50 -2.41 6.16
CA ALA A 200 -24.43 -3.46 6.58
C ALA A 200 -23.77 -4.48 7.52
N LEU A 201 -22.55 -4.92 7.19
CA LEU A 201 -21.77 -5.84 8.01
C LEU A 201 -21.39 -5.22 9.37
N ALA A 202 -20.96 -3.96 9.37
CA ALA A 202 -20.65 -3.22 10.59
C ALA A 202 -21.86 -3.12 11.53
N ASN A 203 -23.04 -2.81 10.97
CA ASN A 203 -24.29 -2.76 11.73
C ASN A 203 -24.69 -4.13 12.28
N ALA A 204 -24.59 -5.20 11.48
CA ALA A 204 -24.90 -6.55 11.91
C ALA A 204 -24.01 -7.01 13.08
N ILE A 205 -22.70 -6.74 12.98
CA ILE A 205 -21.73 -7.06 14.04
C ILE A 205 -22.02 -6.26 15.31
N LYS A 206 -22.30 -4.96 15.17
CA LYS A 206 -22.65 -4.09 16.31
C LYS A 206 -23.89 -4.58 17.05
N LEU A 207 -24.93 -4.98 16.31
CA LEU A 207 -26.14 -5.56 16.89
C LEU A 207 -25.86 -6.89 17.59
N GLY A 208 -25.03 -7.75 17.00
CA GLY A 208 -24.61 -9.02 17.62
C GLY A 208 -23.85 -8.81 18.93
N LEU A 209 -22.94 -7.83 18.98
CA LEU A 209 -22.21 -7.46 20.19
C LEU A 209 -23.16 -6.93 21.28
N GLN A 210 -24.08 -6.03 20.91
CA GLN A 210 -25.09 -5.52 21.85
C GLN A 210 -25.97 -6.63 22.41
N TYR A 211 -26.38 -7.58 21.58
CA TYR A 211 -27.15 -8.74 22.01
C TYR A 211 -26.35 -9.61 23.00
N ALA A 212 -25.09 -9.92 22.68
CA ALA A 212 -24.21 -10.69 23.57
C ALA A 212 -24.01 -9.98 24.93
N GLU A 213 -23.78 -8.67 24.93
CA GLU A 213 -23.68 -7.85 26.15
C GLU A 213 -24.96 -7.93 27.00
N GLN A 214 -26.14 -7.87 26.37
CA GLN A 214 -27.42 -7.97 27.07
C GLN A 214 -27.62 -9.36 27.69
N MET A 215 -27.26 -10.44 26.98
CA MET A 215 -27.39 -11.79 27.50
C MET A 215 -26.46 -12.04 28.68
N GLN A 216 -25.20 -11.59 28.60
CA GLN A 216 -24.28 -11.67 29.73
C GLN A 216 -24.76 -10.87 30.95
N LYS A 217 -25.39 -9.71 30.75
CA LYS A 217 -26.00 -8.93 31.84
C LYS A 217 -27.18 -9.68 32.49
N LYS A 218 -28.03 -10.32 31.69
CA LYS A 218 -29.15 -11.13 32.20
C LYS A 218 -28.66 -12.36 32.98
N GLU A 219 -27.61 -13.04 32.51
CA GLU A 219 -27.02 -14.18 33.21
C GLU A 219 -26.35 -13.78 34.53
N LYS A 220 -25.71 -12.61 34.59
CA LYS A 220 -25.14 -12.06 35.83
C LYS A 220 -26.21 -11.59 36.82
N ASN A 221 -27.37 -11.16 36.34
CA ASN A 221 -28.49 -10.75 37.19
C ASN A 221 -29.37 -11.93 37.67
N ASN A 222 -29.21 -13.12 37.08
CA ASN A 222 -29.89 -14.36 37.47
C ASN A 222 -28.99 -15.30 38.32
N LYS A 223 -27.78 -14.86 38.69
CA LYS A 223 -26.89 -15.49 39.68
C LYS A 223 -26.88 -14.66 40.95
#